data_AF-A0A2M8JZC4-F1
#
_entry.id   AF-A0A2M8JZC4-F1
#
_cell.length_a   1.000
_cell.length_b   1.000
_cell.length_c   1.000
_cell.angle_alpha   90.00
_cell.angle_beta   90.00
_cell.angle_gamma   90.00
#
_symmetry.space_group_name_H-M   'P 1'
#
loop_
_entity.id
_entity.type
_entity.pdbx_description
1 polymer ?
#
loop_
_entity_poly.entity_id
_entity_poly.type
_entity_poly.pdbx_seq_one_letter_code
_entity_poly.pdbx_strand_id
1 'polypeptide(L)'
;MEKTVKRTIRRAKPSAESTLLIKAAKKAAKNAIRTSKALGLDITYLKNGIIYKETVDGKVIAIGENKSEVPHKINLKKGSILNAKN
;
A
#
# COMPACT_ATOMS: atom_id res chain seq x y z
N MET A 1 33.95 -14.53 -10.95
CA MET A 1 33.28 -13.22 -10.87
C MET A 1 31.78 -13.44 -11.08
N GLU A 2 30.99 -13.40 -10.00
CA GLU A 2 29.52 -13.47 -10.11
C GLU A 2 28.99 -12.16 -10.71
N LYS A 3 28.29 -12.26 -11.84
CA LYS A 3 27.59 -11.12 -12.45
C LYS A 3 26.26 -10.92 -11.73
N THR A 4 26.17 -9.90 -10.90
CA THR A 4 24.91 -9.46 -10.28
C THR A 4 24.00 -8.84 -11.33
N VAL A 5 22.99 -9.60 -11.78
CA VAL A 5 21.97 -9.13 -12.71
C VAL A 5 21.04 -8.16 -11.96
N LYS A 6 21.23 -6.85 -12.15
CA LYS A 6 20.27 -5.83 -11.69
C LYS A 6 18.96 -5.98 -12.48
N ARG A 7 17.92 -6.53 -11.82
CA ARG A 7 16.56 -6.58 -12.37
C ARG A 7 15.95 -5.18 -12.35
N THR A 8 15.83 -4.57 -13.53
CA THR A 8 15.09 -3.30 -13.68
C THR A 8 13.59 -3.60 -13.68
N ILE A 9 12.90 -3.23 -12.59
CA ILE A 9 11.45 -3.36 -12.48
C ILE A 9 10.80 -2.32 -13.41
N ARG A 10 10.32 -2.74 -14.58
CA ARG A 10 9.53 -1.88 -15.47
C ARG A 10 8.11 -1.78 -14.92
N ARG A 11 7.79 -0.68 -14.23
CA ARG A 11 6.41 -0.40 -13.81
C ARG A 11 5.62 0.10 -15.03
N ALA A 12 4.47 -0.51 -15.30
CA ALA A 12 3.56 -0.03 -16.33
C ALA A 12 3.09 1.40 -15.98
N LYS A 13 3.01 2.27 -16.99
CA LYS A 13 2.45 3.61 -16.81
C LYS A 13 0.96 3.46 -16.45
N PRO A 14 0.47 4.09 -15.36
CA PRO A 14 -0.94 4.00 -15.00
C PRO A 14 -1.82 4.57 -16.12
N SER A 15 -2.95 3.92 -16.39
CA SER A 15 -3.93 4.38 -17.37
C SER A 15 -4.54 5.73 -16.96
N ALA A 16 -5.12 6.46 -17.91
CA ALA A 16 -5.79 7.72 -17.63
C ALA A 16 -6.91 7.55 -16.57
N GLU A 17 -7.68 6.47 -16.68
CA GLU A 17 -8.71 6.08 -15.69
C GLU A 17 -8.11 5.85 -14.30
N SER A 18 -6.99 5.12 -14.22
CA SER A 18 -6.29 4.87 -12.95
C SER A 18 -5.84 6.19 -12.31
N THR A 19 -5.31 7.13 -13.10
CA THR A 19 -4.92 8.44 -12.57
C THR A 19 -6.10 9.26 -12.04
N LEU A 20 -7.26 9.20 -12.70
CA LEU A 20 -8.50 9.82 -12.22
C LEU A 20 -8.96 9.21 -10.90
N LEU A 21 -8.96 7.87 -10.80
CA LEU A 21 -9.30 7.16 -9.57
C LEU A 21 -8.36 7.52 -8.42
N ILE A 22 -7.05 7.58 -8.67
CA ILE A 22 -6.05 8.02 -7.68
C ILE A 22 -6.34 9.45 -7.21
N LYS A 23 -6.72 10.35 -8.13
CA LYS A 23 -7.06 11.74 -7.79
C LYS A 23 -8.34 11.82 -6.94
N ALA A 24 -9.37 11.07 -7.31
CA ALA A 24 -10.62 10.98 -6.55
C ALA A 24 -10.38 10.42 -5.14
N ALA A 25 -9.61 9.33 -5.03
CA ALA A 25 -9.25 8.73 -3.75
C ALA A 25 -8.50 9.70 -2.85
N LYS A 26 -7.52 10.46 -3.39
CA LYS A 26 -6.80 11.50 -2.62
C LYS A 26 -7.74 12.58 -2.08
N LYS A 27 -8.70 13.03 -2.89
CA LYS A 27 -9.70 14.03 -2.47
C LYS A 27 -10.60 13.49 -1.37
N ALA A 28 -11.09 12.26 -1.54
CA ALA A 28 -11.93 11.59 -0.55
C ALA A 28 -11.20 11.41 0.79
N ALA A 29 -9.95 10.92 0.75
CA ALA A 29 -9.13 10.75 1.95
C ALA A 29 -8.89 12.07 2.69
N LYS A 30 -8.56 13.15 1.96
CA LYS A 30 -8.38 14.48 2.57
C LYS A 30 -9.65 14.98 3.26
N ASN A 31 -10.80 14.77 2.62
CA ASN A 31 -12.09 15.15 3.19
C ASN A 31 -12.41 14.32 4.45
N ALA A 32 -12.21 13.00 4.39
CA ALA A 32 -12.42 12.09 5.52
C ALA A 32 -11.55 12.47 6.73
N ILE A 33 -10.26 12.73 6.51
CA ILE A 33 -9.35 13.20 7.57
C ILE A 33 -9.85 14.51 8.18
N ARG A 34 -10.26 15.47 7.35
CA ARG A 34 -10.77 16.75 7.84
C ARG A 34 -12.05 16.58 8.67
N THR A 35 -12.98 15.75 8.22
CA THR A 35 -14.22 15.47 8.96
C THR A 35 -13.94 14.72 10.25
N SER A 36 -13.03 13.74 10.25
CA SER A 36 -12.61 13.04 11.46
C SER A 36 -11.99 13.99 12.48
N LYS A 37 -11.14 14.94 12.05
CA LYS A 37 -10.60 15.99 12.93
C LYS A 37 -11.69 16.88 13.50
N ALA A 38 -12.63 17.32 12.68
CA ALA A 38 -13.75 18.15 13.13
C ALA A 38 -14.66 17.44 14.13
N LEU A 39 -14.80 16.13 14.02
CA LEU A 39 -15.60 15.29 14.92
C LEU A 39 -14.83 14.80 16.16
N GLY A 40 -13.55 15.15 16.29
CA GLY A 40 -12.71 14.62 17.37
C GLY A 40 -12.59 13.10 17.34
N LEU A 41 -12.43 12.51 16.15
CA LEU A 41 -12.21 11.09 15.98
C LEU A 41 -10.72 10.79 15.82
N ASP A 42 -10.30 9.65 16.36
CA ASP A 42 -8.94 9.13 16.15
C ASP A 42 -8.70 8.82 14.66
N ILE A 43 -7.52 9.17 14.16
CA ILE A 43 -7.14 8.97 12.77
C ILE A 43 -6.04 7.93 12.69
N THR A 44 -6.26 6.90 11.88
CA THR A 44 -5.23 5.89 11.61
C THR A 44 -4.68 6.07 10.20
N TYR A 45 -3.35 6.10 10.05
CA TYR A 45 -2.70 6.25 8.75
C TYR A 45 -1.42 5.42 8.64
N LEU A 46 -1.09 5.05 7.40
CA LEU A 46 0.15 4.35 7.07
C LEU A 46 1.22 5.36 6.67
N LYS A 47 2.41 5.28 7.30
CA LYS A 47 3.59 6.07 6.92
C LYS A 47 4.83 5.18 6.97
N ASN A 48 5.55 5.10 5.85
CA ASN A 48 6.78 4.30 5.73
C ASN A 48 6.63 2.83 6.17
N GLY A 49 5.47 2.21 5.90
CA GLY A 49 5.20 0.82 6.30
C GLY A 49 4.79 0.65 7.76
N ILE A 50 4.74 1.72 8.56
CA ILE A 50 4.26 1.71 9.94
C ILE A 50 2.85 2.29 9.99
N ILE A 51 1.97 1.67 10.76
CA ILE A 51 0.61 2.14 11.02
C ILE A 51 0.65 3.00 12.27
N TYR A 52 0.25 4.27 12.12
CA TYR A 52 0.15 5.24 13.20
C TYR A 52 -1.30 5.55 13.50
N LYS A 53 -1.59 5.81 14.78
CA LYS A 53 -2.84 6.36 15.29
C LYS A 53 -2.58 7.74 15.88
N GLU A 54 -3.22 8.76 15.34
CA GLU A 54 -3.26 10.13 15.88
C GLU A 54 -4.55 10.27 16.69
N THR A 55 -4.41 10.51 17.99
CA THR A 55 -5.55 10.76 18.88
C THR A 55 -6.06 12.20 18.74
N VAL A 56 -7.25 12.46 19.27
CA VAL A 56 -7.87 13.80 19.30
C VAL A 56 -6.95 14.86 19.91
N ASP A 57 -6.17 14.48 20.93
CA ASP A 57 -5.20 15.35 21.61
C ASP A 57 -3.92 15.61 20.81
N GLY A 58 -3.82 15.09 19.59
CA GLY A 58 -2.65 15.21 18.72
C GLY A 58 -1.52 14.22 19.06
N LYS A 59 -1.75 13.26 19.96
CA LYS A 59 -0.75 12.24 20.29
C LYS A 59 -0.66 11.21 19.18
N VAL A 60 0.55 10.97 18.67
CA VAL A 60 0.81 9.97 17.62
C VAL A 60 1.41 8.73 18.25
N ILE A 61 0.78 7.57 18.02
CA ILE A 61 1.19 6.26 18.54
C ILE A 61 1.38 5.30 17.37
N ALA A 62 2.52 4.62 17.31
CA ALA A 62 2.69 3.50 16.37
C ALA A 62 1.91 2.29 16.89
N ILE A 63 0.96 1.78 16.11
CA ILE A 63 0.09 0.67 16.50
C ILE A 63 0.40 -0.65 15.78
N GLY A 64 1.31 -0.60 14.80
CA GLY A 64 1.77 -1.82 14.13
C GLY A 64 2.58 -1.51 12.87
N GLU A 65 3.01 -2.59 12.22
CA GLU A 65 3.69 -2.53 10.95
C GLU A 65 2.80 -3.17 9.89
N ASN A 66 2.74 -2.54 8.73
CA ASN A 66 2.17 -3.15 7.54
C ASN A 66 3.18 -4.20 7.06
N LYS A 67 3.01 -5.42 7.56
CA LYS A 67 3.65 -6.61 7.02
C LYS A 67 3.15 -6.75 5.59
N SER A 68 3.84 -6.11 4.66
CA SER A 68 3.61 -6.29 3.23
C SER A 68 3.69 -7.80 3.00
N GLU A 69 2.61 -8.39 2.49
CA GLU A 69 2.60 -9.81 2.15
C GLU A 69 3.83 -10.09 1.30
N VAL A 70 4.79 -10.82 1.88
CA VAL A 70 5.91 -11.34 1.12
C VAL A 70 5.26 -12.16 0.02
N PRO A 71 5.56 -11.91 -1.27
CA PRO A 71 4.94 -12.68 -2.34
C PRO A 71 5.17 -14.14 -2.01
N HIS A 72 4.07 -14.87 -1.80
CA HIS A 72 4.15 -16.27 -1.42
C HIS A 72 5.00 -16.95 -2.48
N LYS A 73 6.16 -17.49 -2.05
CA LYS A 73 7.04 -18.19 -2.96
C LYS A 73 6.31 -19.46 -3.37
N ILE A 74 5.71 -19.44 -4.57
CA ILE A 74 5.03 -20.61 -5.11
C ILE A 74 6.11 -21.63 -5.44
N ASN A 75 6.30 -22.62 -4.56
CA ASN A 75 7.20 -23.75 -4.81
C ASN A 75 6.50 -24.74 -5.75
N LEU A 76 6.75 -24.61 -7.05
CA LEU A 76 6.30 -25.58 -8.05
C LEU A 76 7.23 -26.81 -8.03
N LYS A 77 6.64 -28.01 -7.98
CA LYS A 77 7.39 -29.27 -8.11
C LYS A 77 7.42 -29.70 -9.57
N LYS A 78 8.33 -30.62 -9.92
CA LYS A 78 8.36 -31.22 -11.27
C LYS A 78 7.00 -31.83 -11.57
N GLY A 79 6.38 -31.41 -12.69
CA GLY A 79 5.03 -31.83 -13.08
C GLY A 79 3.89 -30.87 -12.71
N SER A 80 4.17 -29.75 -12.02
CA SER A 80 3.16 -28.73 -11.75
C SER A 80 2.84 -27.91 -13.01
N ILE A 81 1.54 -27.67 -13.26
CA ILE A 81 1.05 -26.82 -14.35
C ILE A 81 0.49 -25.54 -13.73
N LEU A 82 1.08 -24.39 -14.08
CA LEU A 82 0.59 -23.08 -13.66
C LEU A 82 -0.39 -22.57 -14.72
N ASN A 83 -1.67 -22.46 -14.37
CA ASN A 83 -2.68 -21.93 -15.25
C ASN A 83 -2.96 -20.47 -14.88
N ALA A 84 -2.39 -19.53 -15.64
CA ALA A 84 -2.68 -18.11 -15.52
C ALA A 84 -3.63 -17.71 -16.65
N LYS A 85 -4.81 -17.21 -16.30
CA LYS A 85 -5.78 -16.70 -17.28
C LYS A 85 -5.34 -15.29 -17.68
N ASN A 86 -5.13 -15.08 -18.98
CA ASN A 86 -4.84 -13.76 -19.57
C ASN A 86 -6.03 -12.82 -19.40
#